data_AF-A0A124IJ10-F1
#
_entry.id   AF-A0A124IJ10-F1
#
_cell.length_a   1.000
_cell.length_b   1.000
_cell.length_c   1.000
_cell.angle_alpha   90.00
_cell.angle_beta   90.00
_cell.angle_gamma   90.00
#
_symmetry.space_group_name_H-M   'P 1'
#
loop_
_entity.id
_entity.type
_entity.pdbx_description
1 polymer ?
#
loop_
_entity_poly.entity_id
_entity_poly.type
_entity_poly.pdbx_seq_one_letter_code
_entity_poly.pdbx_strand_id
1 'polypeptide(L)'
;MPTHLQGHFIGGIFEMHDRFDWIDPKSEKVKPLKSIKVLVNNGDGTVTRESISLPDGMAPPELQKDEAYVFQIVQPSYNRKKDEIRYTLLAGSVPFPAPVID
;
A
#
# COMPACT_ATOMS: atom_id res chain seq x y z
N MET A 1 2.14 19.84 19.39
CA MET A 1 1.57 20.31 18.11
C MET A 1 0.83 19.13 17.51
N PRO A 2 -0.51 19.14 17.34
CA PRO A 2 -1.20 18.04 16.68
C PRO A 2 -0.71 17.93 15.24
N THR A 3 -0.24 16.75 14.85
CA THR A 3 0.14 16.45 13.47
C THR A 3 -1.13 16.37 12.64
N HIS A 4 -1.44 17.42 11.89
CA HIS A 4 -2.58 17.42 10.97
C HIS A 4 -2.23 16.61 9.72
N LEU A 5 -2.83 15.43 9.59
CA LEU A 5 -2.75 14.62 8.38
C LEU A 5 -3.70 15.21 7.33
N GLN A 6 -3.16 15.68 6.20
CA GLN A 6 -3.94 16.20 5.08
C GLN A 6 -3.91 15.23 3.90
N GLY A 7 -5.08 15.01 3.29
CA GLY A 7 -5.26 14.14 2.12
C GLY A 7 -5.96 12.83 2.45
N HIS A 8 -5.77 11.84 1.57
CA HIS A 8 -6.39 10.52 1.70
C HIS A 8 -5.39 9.54 2.29
N PHE A 9 -5.86 8.72 3.23
CA PHE A 9 -5.05 7.72 3.92
C PHE A 9 -5.78 6.39 3.96
N ILE A 10 -5.02 5.31 3.94
CA ILE A 10 -5.53 3.97 4.23
C ILE A 10 -4.63 3.31 5.26
N GLY A 11 -5.24 2.75 6.31
CA GLY A 11 -4.56 1.97 7.33
C GLY A 11 -4.67 0.48 7.03
N GLY A 12 -3.60 -0.27 7.22
CA GLY A 12 -3.64 -1.72 7.08
C GLY A 12 -2.41 -2.41 7.63
N ILE A 13 -2.56 -3.71 7.94
CA ILE A 13 -1.47 -4.57 8.36
C ILE A 13 -0.70 -5.00 7.11
N PHE A 14 0.62 -4.77 7.09
CA PHE A 14 1.45 -5.15 5.96
C PHE A 14 1.57 -6.67 5.86
N GLU A 15 1.06 -7.21 4.77
CA GLU A 15 1.12 -8.62 4.46
C GLU A 15 2.18 -8.81 3.36
N MET A 16 3.45 -8.96 3.76
CA MET A 16 4.52 -9.27 2.80
C MET A 16 4.24 -10.64 2.17
N HIS A 17 3.80 -10.64 0.91
CA HIS A 17 3.40 -11.88 0.24
C HIS A 17 4.46 -12.44 -0.72
N ASP A 18 5.31 -11.59 -1.32
CA ASP A 18 6.35 -12.05 -2.23
C ASP A 18 7.48 -11.02 -2.37
N ARG A 19 8.73 -11.50 -2.43
CA ARG A 19 9.88 -10.76 -2.96
C ARG A 19 10.28 -11.49 -4.24
N PHE A 20 9.69 -11.08 -5.36
CA PHE A 20 9.94 -11.73 -6.63
C PHE A 20 11.13 -11.05 -7.34
N ASP A 21 12.34 -11.56 -7.10
CA ASP A 21 13.56 -11.15 -7.81
C ASP A 21 13.59 -11.75 -9.23
N TRP A 22 12.59 -11.42 -10.04
CA TRP A 22 12.53 -11.88 -11.42
C TRP A 22 13.27 -10.93 -12.33
N ILE A 23 14.31 -11.49 -12.95
CA ILE A 23 15.10 -10.85 -13.99
C ILE A 23 14.38 -11.09 -15.32
N ASP A 24 14.02 -10.01 -16.00
CA ASP A 24 13.46 -10.09 -17.34
C ASP A 24 14.52 -10.63 -18.32
N PRO A 25 14.32 -11.78 -18.96
CA PRO A 25 15.30 -12.37 -19.86
C PRO A 25 15.58 -11.52 -21.11
N LYS A 26 14.74 -10.52 -21.44
CA LYS A 26 14.96 -9.61 -22.58
C LYS A 26 15.74 -8.36 -22.21
N SER A 27 15.62 -7.88 -20.97
CA SER A 27 16.22 -6.62 -20.53
C SER A 27 17.27 -6.79 -19.43
N GLU A 28 17.45 -8.01 -18.91
CA GLU A 28 18.33 -8.39 -17.80
C GLU A 28 18.11 -7.56 -16.51
N LYS A 29 16.98 -6.88 -16.41
CA LYS A 29 16.62 -6.05 -15.27
C LYS A 29 15.64 -6.77 -14.35
N VAL A 30 15.81 -6.58 -13.05
CA VAL A 30 14.81 -7.00 -12.06
C VAL A 30 13.54 -6.18 -12.27
N LYS A 31 12.40 -6.85 -12.37
CA LYS A 31 11.10 -6.17 -12.48
C LYS A 31 10.80 -5.44 -11.16
N PRO A 32 10.54 -4.13 -11.19
CA PRO A 32 10.27 -3.39 -9.97
C PRO A 32 8.97 -3.87 -9.32
N LEU A 33 8.96 -3.84 -7.98
CA LEU A 33 7.75 -4.06 -7.21
C LEU A 33 6.69 -3.04 -7.64
N LYS A 34 5.48 -3.51 -7.94
CA LYS A 34 4.40 -2.65 -8.45
C LYS A 34 3.30 -2.39 -7.44
N SER A 35 3.19 -3.21 -6.39
CA SER A 35 2.17 -3.02 -5.38
C SER A 35 2.50 -3.72 -4.07
N ILE A 36 1.94 -3.18 -2.99
CA ILE A 36 2.01 -3.68 -1.62
C ILE A 36 0.65 -4.32 -1.29
N LYS A 37 0.66 -5.46 -0.59
CA LYS A 37 -0.56 -6.10 -0.08
C LYS A 37 -0.73 -5.76 1.40
N VAL A 38 -1.95 -5.38 1.77
CA VAL A 38 -2.29 -5.02 3.15
C VAL A 38 -3.64 -5.61 3.53
N LEU A 39 -3.81 -5.90 4.82
CA LEU A 39 -5.10 -6.26 5.40
C LEU A 39 -5.74 -5.00 5.97
N VAL A 40 -6.92 -4.65 5.47
CA VAL A 40 -7.66 -3.44 5.84
C VAL A 40 -8.89 -3.85 6.62
N ASN A 41 -9.06 -3.29 7.81
CA ASN A 41 -10.28 -3.42 8.59
C ASN A 41 -11.25 -2.30 8.16
N ASN A 42 -12.44 -2.68 7.68
CA ASN A 42 -13.42 -1.73 7.14
C ASN A 42 -14.30 -1.07 8.23
N GLY A 43 -14.11 -1.44 9.50
CA GLY A 43 -14.88 -0.91 10.63
C GLY A 43 -16.25 -1.57 10.84
N ASP A 44 -16.71 -2.38 9.89
CA ASP A 44 -17.93 -3.20 9.95
C ASP A 44 -17.65 -4.64 10.45
N GLY A 45 -16.43 -4.89 10.94
CA GLY A 45 -15.96 -6.21 11.36
C GLY A 45 -15.40 -7.06 10.22
N THR A 46 -15.47 -6.60 8.97
CA THR A 46 -14.82 -7.27 7.84
C THR A 46 -13.36 -6.83 7.68
N VAL A 47 -12.52 -7.79 7.27
CA VAL A 47 -11.14 -7.53 6.89
C VAL A 47 -10.98 -7.92 5.43
N THR A 48 -10.56 -6.97 4.59
CA THR A 48 -10.29 -7.21 3.17
C THR A 48 -8.80 -7.13 2.88
N ARG A 49 -8.41 -7.85 1.83
CA ARG A 49 -7.03 -7.89 1.36
C ARG A 49 -6.87 -6.93 0.19
N GLU A 50 -6.24 -5.79 0.44
CA GLU A 50 -6.14 -4.70 -0.52
C GLU A 50 -4.77 -4.63 -1.17
N SER A 51 -4.74 -4.07 -2.38
CA SER A 51 -3.52 -3.82 -3.14
C SER A 51 -3.28 -2.32 -3.26
N ILE A 52 -2.17 -1.83 -2.73
CA ILE A 52 -1.72 -0.45 -2.89
C ILE A 52 -0.68 -0.41 -4.01
N SER A 53 -1.02 0.24 -5.12
CA SER A 53 -0.11 0.38 -6.26
C SER A 53 0.98 1.41 -5.97
N LEU A 54 2.20 1.10 -6.38
CA LEU A 54 3.32 2.05 -6.36
C LEU A 54 3.30 2.89 -7.64
N PRO A 55 3.54 4.22 -7.56
CA PRO A 55 3.82 5.05 -8.72
C PRO A 55 5.01 4.53 -9.53
N ASP A 56 5.00 4.79 -10.83
CA ASP A 56 6.12 4.41 -11.70
C ASP A 56 7.43 5.08 -11.24
N GLY A 57 8.50 4.29 -11.15
CA GLY A 57 9.82 4.76 -10.70
C GLY A 57 9.97 4.95 -9.20
N MET A 58 8.91 4.72 -8.40
CA MET A 58 9.01 4.78 -6.94
C MET A 58 9.67 3.51 -6.39
N ALA A 59 10.70 3.69 -5.55
CA ALA A 59 11.24 2.59 -4.77
C ALA A 59 10.22 2.12 -3.73
N PRO A 60 10.08 0.81 -3.51
CA PRO A 60 9.20 0.30 -2.47
C PRO A 60 9.68 0.80 -1.08
N PRO A 61 8.76 1.21 -0.19
CA PRO A 61 9.11 1.59 1.17
C PRO A 61 9.60 0.37 1.97
N GLU A 62 10.46 0.62 2.95
CA GLU A 62 10.86 -0.40 3.92
C GLU A 62 9.73 -0.60 4.94
N LEU A 63 9.19 -1.81 5.02
CA LEU A 63 8.06 -2.17 5.88
C LEU A 63 8.37 -3.49 6.59
N GLN A 64 7.94 -3.62 7.84
CA GLN A 64 8.01 -4.88 8.57
C GLN A 64 6.71 -5.67 8.42
N LYS A 65 6.84 -6.97 8.15
CA LYS A 65 5.69 -7.87 8.00
C LYS A 65 4.88 -7.89 9.30
N ASP A 66 3.56 -7.96 9.16
CA ASP A 66 2.58 -8.05 10.25
C ASP A 66 2.47 -6.78 11.13
N GLU A 67 3.17 -5.69 10.76
CA GLU A 67 2.98 -4.38 11.37
C GLU A 67 1.88 -3.57 10.67
N ALA A 68 1.18 -2.75 11.46
CA ALA A 68 0.17 -1.82 10.96
C ALA A 68 0.81 -0.51 10.50
N TYR A 69 0.51 -0.10 9.27
CA TYR A 69 0.98 1.15 8.68
C TYR A 69 -0.19 1.98 8.17
N VAL A 70 0.02 3.29 8.12
CA VAL A 70 -0.82 4.25 7.42
C VAL A 70 -0.11 4.68 6.15
N PHE A 71 -0.82 4.53 5.03
CA PHE A 71 -0.35 4.83 3.69
C PHE A 71 -1.07 6.07 3.18
N GLN A 72 -0.34 7.11 2.79
CA GLN A 72 -0.92 8.26 2.10
C GLN A 72 -1.16 7.90 0.62
N ILE A 73 -2.37 8.12 0.15
CA ILE A 73 -2.81 7.74 -1.20
C ILE A 73 -3.30 8.98 -1.96
N VAL A 74 -3.26 8.93 -3.29
CA VAL A 74 -3.68 10.06 -4.14
C VAL A 74 -5.17 10.32 -3.97
N GLN A 75 -6.01 9.38 -4.41
CA GLN A 75 -7.45 9.35 -4.22
C GLN A 75 -7.91 7.92 -4.49
N PRO A 76 -8.73 7.30 -3.62
CA PRO A 76 -9.33 6.01 -3.93
C PRO A 76 -10.15 6.08 -5.23
N SER A 77 -10.01 5.08 -6.08
CA SER A 77 -10.81 4.99 -7.32
C SER A 77 -11.54 3.65 -7.37
N TYR A 78 -12.81 3.66 -7.75
CA TYR A 78 -13.60 2.43 -7.82
C TYR A 78 -13.53 1.81 -9.23
N ASN A 79 -13.12 0.55 -9.29
CA ASN A 79 -13.05 -0.22 -10.52
C ASN A 79 -14.31 -1.08 -10.67
N ARG A 80 -15.32 -0.53 -11.35
CA ARG A 80 -16.62 -1.19 -11.62
C ARG A 80 -16.50 -2.58 -12.27
N LYS A 81 -15.48 -2.82 -13.09
CA LYS A 81 -15.34 -4.11 -13.82
C LYS A 81 -14.94 -5.27 -12.91
N LYS A 82 -14.23 -4.98 -11.82
CA LYS A 82 -13.76 -5.99 -10.86
C LYS A 82 -14.42 -5.84 -9.49
N ASP A 83 -15.34 -4.88 -9.36
CA ASP A 83 -16.00 -4.54 -8.10
C ASP A 83 -15.01 -4.35 -6.94
N GLU A 84 -13.96 -3.55 -7.18
CA GLU A 84 -12.87 -3.33 -6.21
C GLU A 84 -12.52 -1.84 -6.10
N ILE A 85 -12.04 -1.42 -4.93
CA ILE A 85 -11.41 -0.11 -4.76
C ILE A 85 -9.92 -0.24 -5.10
N ARG A 86 -9.40 0.71 -5.88
CA ARG A 86 -7.99 0.81 -6.20
C ARG A 86 -7.35 1.90 -5.36
N TYR A 87 -6.23 1.53 -4.76
CA TYR A 87 -5.38 2.42 -4.00
C TYR A 87 -4.06 2.61 -4.74
N THR A 88 -3.61 3.86 -4.79
CA THR A 88 -2.30 4.24 -5.34
C THR A 88 -1.61 5.12 -4.32
N LEU A 89 -0.40 4.71 -3.93
CA LEU A 89 0.42 5.46 -2.98
C LEU A 89 0.74 6.84 -3.56
N LEU A 90 0.73 7.87 -2.72
CA LEU A 90 1.14 9.20 -3.13
C LEU A 90 2.65 9.20 -3.43
N ALA A 91 3.05 9.71 -4.60
CA ALA A 91 4.45 9.77 -4.99
C ALA A 91 5.28 10.57 -3.97
N GLY A 92 6.40 10.01 -3.53
CA GLY A 92 7.28 10.61 -2.52
C GLY A 92 6.78 10.51 -1.08
N SER A 93 5.59 9.94 -0.83
CA SER A 93 5.12 9.66 0.53
C SER A 93 5.83 8.44 1.10
N VAL A 94 6.00 8.44 2.42
CA VAL A 94 6.56 7.31 3.17
C VAL A 94 5.47 6.82 4.14
N PRO A 95 5.08 5.54 4.10
CA PRO A 95 4.16 5.00 5.09
C PRO A 95 4.72 5.14 6.50
N PHE A 96 3.87 5.41 7.47
CA PHE A 96 4.27 5.53 8.87
C PHE A 96 3.49 4.54 9.74
N PRO A 97 4.04 4.10 10.89
CA PRO A 97 3.34 3.17 11.77
C PRO A 97 1.97 3.69 12.16
N ALA A 98 0.97 2.81 12.14
CA ALA A 98 -0.37 3.16 12.58
C ALA A 98 -0.35 3.53 14.07
N PRO A 99 -1.02 4.62 14.49
CA PRO A 99 -1.10 4.96 15.89
C PRO A 99 -1.85 3.84 16.64
N VAL A 100 -1.32 3.45 17.78
CA VAL A 100 -2.05 2.62 18.73
C VAL A 100 -3.16 3.51 19.31
N ILE A 101 -4.41 3.16 19.02
CA ILE A 101 -5.57 3.81 19.63
C ILE A 101 -5.91 2.95 20.85
N ASP A 102 -5.50 3.42 22.03
CA ASP A 102 -5.90 2.87 23.32
C ASP A 102 -7.36 3.21 23.66
#